data_AF-A0A961C4L5-F1
#
_entry.id   AF-A0A961C4L5-F1
#
_cell.length_a   1.000
_cell.length_b   1.000
_cell.length_c   1.000
_cell.angle_alpha   90.00
_cell.angle_beta   90.00
_cell.angle_gamma   90.00
#
_symmetry.space_group_name_H-M   'P 1'
#
loop_
_entity.id
_entity.type
_entity.pdbx_description
1 polymer ?
#
loop_
_entity_poly.entity_id
_entity_poly.type
_entity_poly.pdbx_seq_one_letter_code
_entity_poly.pdbx_strand_id
1 'polypeptide(L)'
;LTAQGITPDYARPHPTVHQPAAQVYQRRGLLIAEINGKAEGARCLSCQDICEICTEVCPNRANVAITVPGFSDPRQIVHIDGLCNECNTCGTFCPHAGLPYKDKLTVFWTREDFDDSTNPGFLPLGEHTYLVRMPGGDVFEHSQAQDFQTANKMTDEMTRVLDVLEGSYSYLLAPTESSAAEVYAR
;
A
#
# COMPACT_ATOMS: atom_id res chain seq x y z
N LEU A 1 35.73 0.39 1.49
CA LEU A 1 35.26 -0.95 1.10
C LEU A 1 35.91 -1.40 -0.21
N THR A 2 35.76 -0.68 -1.32
CA THR A 2 36.44 -0.98 -2.61
C THR A 2 37.97 -0.90 -2.56
N ALA A 3 38.52 0.04 -1.78
CA ALA A 3 39.97 0.22 -1.64
C ALA A 3 40.71 -0.95 -0.94
N GLN A 4 39.98 -1.91 -0.36
CA GLN A 4 40.54 -3.10 0.30
C GLN A 4 40.28 -4.39 -0.50
N GLY A 5 39.78 -4.29 -1.75
CA GLY A 5 39.44 -5.46 -2.56
C GLY A 5 38.24 -6.27 -2.04
N ILE A 6 37.50 -5.75 -1.05
CA ILE A 6 36.31 -6.38 -0.50
C ILE A 6 35.12 -5.89 -1.34
N THR A 7 34.60 -6.77 -2.19
CA THR A 7 33.32 -6.57 -2.87
C THR A 7 32.21 -6.63 -1.82
N PRO A 8 31.38 -5.59 -1.66
CA PRO A 8 30.26 -5.65 -0.72
C PRO A 8 29.31 -6.78 -1.11
N ASP A 9 28.73 -7.46 -0.12
CA ASP A 9 27.85 -8.61 -0.38
C ASP A 9 26.63 -8.24 -1.25
N TYR A 10 26.16 -7.00 -1.17
CA TYR A 10 25.08 -6.47 -2.01
C TYR A 10 25.47 -6.21 -3.48
N ALA A 11 26.77 -6.27 -3.83
CA ALA A 11 27.23 -6.18 -5.21
C ALA A 11 27.23 -7.55 -5.92
N ARG A 12 26.95 -8.65 -5.20
CA ARG A 12 26.69 -9.95 -5.79
C ARG A 12 25.19 -10.07 -6.06
N PRO A 13 24.75 -10.36 -7.30
CA PRO A 13 23.35 -10.66 -7.55
C PRO A 13 22.96 -11.85 -6.69
N HIS A 14 22.07 -11.64 -5.72
CA HIS A 14 21.55 -12.72 -4.92
C HIS A 14 20.68 -13.57 -5.86
N PRO A 15 20.89 -14.90 -5.96
CA PRO A 15 20.02 -15.74 -6.78
C PRO A 15 18.58 -15.57 -6.28
N THR A 16 17.71 -15.14 -7.18
CA THR A 16 16.28 -14.98 -6.90
C THR A 16 15.67 -16.37 -6.82
N VAL A 17 15.46 -16.84 -5.60
CA VAL A 17 14.71 -18.06 -5.33
C VAL A 17 13.31 -17.62 -4.89
N HIS A 18 12.36 -17.75 -5.80
CA HIS A 18 10.96 -17.43 -5.52
C HIS A 18 10.34 -18.48 -4.61
N GLN A 19 9.76 -18.04 -3.50
CA GLN A 19 9.05 -18.88 -2.55
C GLN A 19 7.52 -18.74 -2.73
N PRO A 20 6.74 -19.81 -2.50
CA PRO A 20 5.28 -19.69 -2.50
C PRO A 20 4.80 -18.71 -1.42
N ALA A 21 3.89 -17.80 -1.79
CA ALA A 21 3.44 -16.74 -0.91
C ALA A 21 2.95 -17.21 0.46
N ALA A 22 2.16 -18.29 0.49
CA ALA A 22 1.65 -18.89 1.73
C ALA A 22 2.77 -19.30 2.71
N GLN A 23 3.90 -19.80 2.20
CA GLN A 23 5.04 -20.19 3.05
C GLN A 23 5.76 -18.96 3.61
N VAL A 24 5.84 -17.88 2.84
CA VAL A 24 6.45 -16.63 3.29
C VAL A 24 5.60 -16.00 4.40
N TYR A 25 4.28 -15.94 4.23
CA TYR A 25 3.37 -15.42 5.25
C TYR A 25 3.41 -16.20 6.55
N GLN A 26 3.56 -17.53 6.51
CA GLN A 26 3.68 -18.34 7.71
C GLN A 26 4.88 -17.97 8.59
N ARG A 27 5.90 -17.30 8.03
CA ARG A 27 7.10 -16.86 8.76
C ARG A 27 6.92 -15.50 9.42
N ARG A 28 5.92 -14.71 9.01
CA ARG A 28 5.70 -13.35 9.52
C ARG A 28 5.13 -13.37 10.94
N GLY A 29 5.65 -12.48 11.78
CA GLY A 29 5.23 -12.35 13.17
C GLY A 29 5.56 -13.56 14.06
N LEU A 30 6.42 -14.48 13.62
CA LEU A 30 6.86 -15.60 14.43
C LEU A 30 7.87 -15.15 15.49
N LEU A 31 7.42 -15.09 16.74
CA LEU A 31 8.27 -14.89 17.91
C LEU A 31 8.85 -16.22 18.37
N ILE A 32 10.01 -16.58 17.84
CA ILE A 32 10.73 -17.80 18.18
C ILE A 32 12.14 -17.46 18.68
N ALA A 33 12.71 -18.34 19.51
CA ALA A 33 14.10 -18.22 19.92
C ALA A 33 15.05 -18.31 18.72
N GLU A 34 16.29 -17.89 18.91
CA GLU A 34 17.35 -18.01 17.90
C GLU A 34 17.52 -19.46 17.43
N ILE A 35 17.57 -19.65 16.10
CA ILE A 35 17.81 -20.95 15.50
C ILE A 35 19.27 -20.94 15.02
N ASN A 36 20.19 -21.28 15.90
CA ASN A 36 21.60 -21.27 15.56
C ASN A 36 21.91 -22.21 14.36
N GLY A 37 22.76 -21.76 13.44
CA GLY A 37 23.25 -22.55 12.31
C GLY A 37 22.43 -22.40 11.02
N LYS A 38 22.48 -23.40 10.14
CA LYS A 38 21.94 -23.33 8.77
C LYS A 38 20.42 -23.13 8.70
N ALA A 39 19.70 -23.48 9.76
CA ALA A 39 18.24 -23.36 9.80
C ALA A 39 17.75 -21.93 10.10
N GLU A 40 18.64 -21.01 10.52
CA GLU A 40 18.31 -19.61 10.77
C GLU A 40 17.61 -18.96 9.56
N GLY A 41 18.14 -19.19 8.36
CA GLY A 41 17.60 -18.62 7.12
C GLY A 41 16.16 -19.02 6.80
N ALA A 42 15.62 -20.06 7.44
CA ALA A 42 14.23 -20.48 7.27
C ALA A 42 13.21 -19.43 7.76
N ARG A 43 13.65 -18.47 8.61
CA ARG A 43 12.80 -17.35 9.07
C ARG A 43 12.78 -16.16 8.09
N CYS A 44 13.58 -16.19 7.03
CA CYS A 44 13.66 -15.07 6.08
C CYS A 44 12.29 -14.79 5.46
N LEU A 45 11.90 -13.51 5.48
CA LEU A 45 10.63 -13.01 4.95
C LEU A 45 10.63 -12.87 3.42
N SER A 46 11.73 -13.24 2.75
CA SER A 46 11.84 -13.19 1.28
C SER A 46 11.27 -11.89 0.70
N CYS A 47 11.77 -10.72 1.13
CA CYS A 47 11.19 -9.42 0.73
C CYS A 47 11.15 -9.19 -0.79
N GLN A 48 11.92 -9.97 -1.56
CA GLN A 48 11.88 -10.02 -3.02
C GLN A 48 10.61 -10.68 -3.59
N ASP A 49 9.94 -11.53 -2.81
CA ASP A 49 8.70 -12.22 -3.15
C ASP A 49 7.50 -11.46 -2.59
N ILE A 50 7.53 -11.15 -1.29
CA ILE A 50 6.48 -10.38 -0.62
C ILE A 50 7.13 -9.33 0.27
N CYS A 51 7.15 -8.09 -0.22
CA CYS A 51 7.72 -6.98 0.53
C CYS A 51 6.78 -6.60 1.69
N GLU A 52 5.65 -5.94 1.41
CA GLU A 52 4.69 -5.36 2.39
C GLU A 52 5.33 -4.64 3.60
N ILE A 53 6.63 -4.32 3.58
CA ILE A 53 7.34 -3.79 4.75
C ILE A 53 6.73 -2.47 5.22
N CYS A 54 6.21 -1.66 4.28
CA CYS A 54 5.57 -0.40 4.60
C CYS A 54 4.29 -0.56 5.43
N THR A 55 3.62 -1.72 5.40
CA THR A 55 2.47 -2.02 6.25
C THR A 55 2.92 -2.45 7.65
N GLU A 56 4.12 -3.01 7.77
CA GLU A 56 4.67 -3.53 9.03
C GLU A 56 5.40 -2.45 9.83
N VAL A 57 6.10 -1.53 9.17
CA VAL A 57 6.87 -0.46 9.84
C VAL A 57 6.05 0.81 10.07
N CYS A 58 4.86 0.93 9.50
CA CYS A 58 4.06 2.14 9.65
C CYS A 58 3.50 2.25 11.09
N PRO A 59 3.90 3.27 11.87
CA PRO A 59 3.45 3.40 13.25
C PRO A 59 1.94 3.65 13.37
N ASN A 60 1.34 4.30 12.36
CA ASN A 60 -0.08 4.65 12.34
C ASN A 60 -0.94 3.68 11.51
N ARG A 61 -0.34 2.60 10.96
CA ARG A 61 -1.02 1.65 10.05
C ARG A 61 -1.68 2.29 8.83
N ALA A 62 -1.10 3.38 8.32
CA ALA A 62 -1.58 4.10 7.15
C ALA A 62 -1.38 3.35 5.83
N ASN A 63 -0.43 2.41 5.75
CA ASN A 63 -0.32 1.52 4.59
C ASN A 63 -0.99 0.19 4.91
N VAL A 64 -1.94 -0.22 4.08
CA VAL A 64 -2.73 -1.44 4.26
C VAL A 64 -2.60 -2.31 3.02
N ALA A 65 -2.30 -3.60 3.21
CA ALA A 65 -2.25 -4.56 2.12
C ALA A 65 -3.63 -5.24 1.97
N ILE A 66 -4.28 -5.00 0.83
CA ILE A 66 -5.58 -5.52 0.42
C ILE A 66 -5.41 -6.63 -0.63
N THR A 67 -6.41 -7.49 -0.76
CA THR A 67 -6.38 -8.60 -1.73
C THR A 67 -7.25 -8.26 -2.93
N VAL A 68 -6.61 -7.99 -4.07
CA VAL A 68 -7.24 -7.57 -5.33
C VAL A 68 -7.00 -8.62 -6.42
N PRO A 69 -8.02 -9.40 -6.81
CA PRO A 69 -7.89 -10.36 -7.90
C PRO A 69 -7.59 -9.70 -9.26
N GLY A 70 -6.87 -10.40 -10.12
CA GLY A 70 -6.58 -9.97 -11.51
C GLY A 70 -5.19 -9.34 -11.70
N PHE A 71 -4.44 -9.10 -10.63
CA PHE A 71 -3.02 -8.75 -10.68
C PHE A 71 -2.14 -10.01 -10.67
N SER A 72 -0.89 -9.89 -11.16
CA SER A 72 0.11 -10.96 -11.05
C SER A 72 0.42 -11.30 -9.59
N ASP A 73 0.50 -10.27 -8.73
CA ASP A 73 0.42 -10.39 -7.28
C ASP A 73 -0.92 -9.84 -6.82
N PRO A 74 -1.83 -10.64 -6.23
CA PRO A 74 -3.11 -10.13 -5.76
C PRO A 74 -2.98 -9.19 -4.55
N ARG A 75 -1.82 -9.09 -3.90
CA ARG A 75 -1.63 -8.27 -2.69
C ARG A 75 -1.21 -6.87 -3.06
N GLN A 76 -2.19 -5.96 -3.08
CA GLN A 76 -1.99 -4.56 -3.40
C GLN A 76 -1.91 -3.72 -2.13
N ILE A 77 -1.09 -2.67 -2.15
CA ILE A 77 -0.93 -1.78 -1.00
C ILE A 77 -1.67 -0.48 -1.30
N VAL A 78 -2.57 -0.10 -0.41
CA VAL A 78 -3.24 1.20 -0.39
C VAL A 78 -2.72 2.02 0.78
N HIS A 79 -2.55 3.31 0.55
CA HIS A 79 -2.20 4.31 1.54
C HIS A 79 -3.49 5.01 2.01
N ILE A 80 -3.66 5.22 3.32
CA ILE A 80 -4.80 5.92 3.91
C ILE A 80 -4.27 7.25 4.44
N ASP A 81 -4.63 8.34 3.77
CA ASP A 81 -4.01 9.63 4.01
C ASP A 81 -4.28 10.15 5.42
N GLY A 82 -5.54 10.09 5.86
CA GLY A 82 -5.94 10.53 7.20
C GLY A 82 -5.37 9.74 8.38
N LEU A 83 -4.63 8.64 8.12
CA LEU A 83 -3.84 7.93 9.13
C LEU A 83 -2.35 8.29 9.08
N CYS A 84 -1.87 8.84 7.97
CA CYS A 84 -0.47 9.17 7.78
C CYS A 84 -0.10 10.47 8.50
N ASN A 85 1.10 10.52 9.06
CA ASN A 85 1.69 11.73 9.64
C ASN A 85 3.00 12.12 8.95
N GLU A 86 3.22 11.61 7.74
CA GLU A 86 4.42 11.83 6.93
C GLU A 86 5.75 11.56 7.65
N CYS A 87 5.76 10.65 8.64
CA CYS A 87 6.98 10.28 9.38
C CYS A 87 8.08 9.61 8.52
N ASN A 88 7.79 9.31 7.24
CA ASN A 88 8.68 8.70 6.26
C ASN A 88 9.28 7.33 6.65
N THR A 89 8.77 6.68 7.71
CA THR A 89 9.26 5.36 8.13
C THR A 89 9.13 4.33 7.00
N CYS A 90 8.01 4.33 6.28
CA CYS A 90 7.82 3.44 5.14
C CYS A 90 8.82 3.68 3.99
N GLY A 91 9.25 4.91 3.77
CA GLY A 91 10.27 5.26 2.78
C GLY A 91 11.67 4.85 3.24
N THR A 92 12.02 5.14 4.49
CA THR A 92 13.32 4.76 5.09
C THR A 92 13.58 3.26 5.03
N PHE A 93 12.57 2.43 5.26
CA PHE A 93 12.71 0.97 5.24
C PHE A 93 12.39 0.36 3.86
N CYS A 94 12.08 1.15 2.83
CA CYS A 94 11.75 0.61 1.52
C CYS A 94 12.99 0.00 0.83
N PRO A 95 13.00 -1.30 0.50
CA PRO A 95 14.13 -1.93 -0.18
C PRO A 95 14.16 -1.61 -1.69
N HIS A 96 13.09 -1.02 -2.24
CA HIS A 96 12.93 -0.75 -3.68
C HIS A 96 13.15 0.73 -4.05
N ALA A 97 13.74 1.54 -3.15
CA ALA A 97 13.97 2.98 -3.33
C ALA A 97 12.71 3.82 -3.62
N GLY A 98 11.52 3.34 -3.22
CA GLY A 98 10.26 4.09 -3.33
C GLY A 98 9.87 4.81 -2.04
N LEU A 99 8.87 5.69 -2.13
CA LEU A 99 8.19 6.38 -1.04
C LEU A 99 6.74 5.85 -0.94
N PRO A 100 6.48 4.77 -0.17
CA PRO A 100 5.17 4.11 -0.18
C PRO A 100 3.98 5.03 0.13
N TYR A 101 4.15 6.02 1.01
CA TYR A 101 3.11 7.00 1.34
C TYR A 101 2.79 7.99 0.20
N LYS A 102 3.59 8.01 -0.88
CA LYS A 102 3.38 8.83 -2.09
C LYS A 102 3.08 8.00 -3.33
N ASP A 103 3.80 6.89 -3.47
CA ASP A 103 3.79 6.09 -4.70
C ASP A 103 2.58 5.14 -4.79
N LYS A 104 1.93 4.83 -3.66
CA LYS A 104 0.78 3.91 -3.60
C LYS A 104 -0.52 4.66 -3.78
N LEU A 105 -1.53 3.95 -4.33
CA LEU A 105 -2.88 4.49 -4.43
C LEU A 105 -3.36 4.93 -3.04
N THR A 106 -3.83 6.17 -2.97
CA THR A 106 -4.23 6.81 -1.72
C THR A 106 -5.74 6.87 -1.60
N VAL A 107 -6.26 6.49 -0.44
CA VAL A 107 -7.63 6.77 -0.03
C VAL A 107 -7.60 8.02 0.83
N PHE A 108 -8.33 9.03 0.38
CA PHE A 108 -8.51 10.29 1.07
C PHE A 108 -9.84 10.29 1.79
N TRP A 109 -9.87 10.87 2.98
CA TRP A 109 -11.09 11.02 3.77
C TRP A 109 -11.70 12.41 3.62
N THR A 110 -10.88 13.41 3.28
CA THR A 110 -11.32 14.79 3.18
C THR A 110 -10.91 15.41 1.85
N ARG A 111 -11.63 16.46 1.46
CA ARG A 111 -11.30 17.25 0.28
C ARG A 111 -10.00 18.04 0.45
N GLU A 112 -9.73 18.52 1.65
CA GLU A 112 -8.51 19.25 1.99
C GLU A 112 -7.28 18.38 1.75
N ASP A 113 -7.24 17.18 2.34
CA ASP A 113 -6.13 16.22 2.16
C ASP A 113 -5.94 15.85 0.68
N PHE A 114 -7.04 15.66 -0.06
CA PHE A 114 -6.99 15.37 -1.48
C PHE A 114 -6.38 16.52 -2.29
N ASP A 115 -6.74 17.77 -1.99
CA ASP A 115 -6.28 18.95 -2.71
C ASP A 115 -4.82 19.29 -2.38
N ASP A 116 -4.38 19.05 -1.13
CA ASP A 116 -3.01 19.27 -0.65
C ASP A 116 -2.02 18.17 -1.08
N SER A 117 -2.54 17.06 -1.60
CA SER A 117 -1.75 15.93 -2.11
C SER A 117 -1.68 15.89 -3.64
N THR A 118 -0.62 15.24 -4.14
CA THR A 118 -0.50 14.90 -5.56
C THR A 118 -0.65 13.40 -5.81
N ASN A 119 -0.90 12.61 -4.77
CA ASN A 119 -0.96 11.15 -4.88
C ASN A 119 -2.14 10.69 -5.73
N PRO A 120 -1.98 9.66 -6.57
CA PRO A 120 -3.09 9.04 -7.26
C PRO A 120 -4.00 8.33 -6.25
N GLY A 121 -5.31 8.35 -6.47
CA GLY A 121 -6.21 7.85 -5.45
C GLY A 121 -7.68 8.22 -5.60
N PHE A 122 -8.41 7.98 -4.50
CA PHE A 122 -9.85 8.09 -4.41
C PHE A 122 -10.24 8.92 -3.19
N LEU A 123 -11.13 9.88 -3.37
CA LEU A 123 -11.85 10.57 -2.31
C LEU A 123 -13.33 10.25 -2.46
N PRO A 124 -13.97 9.56 -1.50
CA PRO A 124 -15.42 9.35 -1.52
C PRO A 124 -16.18 10.67 -1.38
N LEU A 125 -17.19 10.87 -2.24
CA LEU A 125 -18.07 12.05 -2.24
C LEU A 125 -19.49 11.73 -1.75
N GLY A 126 -19.83 10.45 -1.62
CA GLY A 126 -21.17 9.96 -1.29
C GLY A 126 -21.33 8.51 -1.71
N GLU A 127 -22.58 8.03 -1.78
CA GLU A 127 -22.84 6.64 -2.20
C GLU A 127 -22.26 6.38 -3.59
N HIS A 128 -21.31 5.44 -3.64
CA HIS A 128 -20.70 4.92 -4.86
C HIS A 128 -20.14 5.98 -5.81
N THR A 129 -19.76 7.14 -5.26
CA THR A 129 -19.29 8.30 -6.03
C THR A 129 -17.97 8.80 -5.45
N TYR A 130 -17.00 9.04 -6.31
CA TYR A 130 -15.62 9.31 -5.95
C TYR A 130 -15.04 10.44 -6.79
N LEU A 131 -14.24 11.29 -6.18
CA LEU A 131 -13.26 12.10 -6.88
C LEU A 131 -11.99 11.26 -7.05
N VAL A 132 -11.57 11.07 -8.30
CA VAL A 132 -10.43 10.20 -8.65
C VAL A 132 -9.29 11.05 -9.17
N ARG A 133 -8.07 10.80 -8.67
CA ARG A 133 -6.82 11.33 -9.25
C ARG A 133 -6.05 10.18 -9.90
N MET A 134 -5.77 10.30 -11.19
CA MET A 134 -4.94 9.34 -11.93
C MET A 134 -3.45 9.57 -11.66
N PRO A 135 -2.57 8.57 -11.87
CA PRO A 135 -1.11 8.75 -11.76
C PRO A 135 -0.53 9.88 -12.64
N GLY A 136 -1.21 10.25 -13.73
CA GLY A 136 -0.85 11.38 -14.59
C GLY A 136 -1.28 12.75 -14.04
N GLY A 137 -2.01 12.81 -12.92
CA GLY A 137 -2.52 14.03 -12.30
C GLY A 137 -3.94 14.44 -12.72
N ASP A 138 -4.53 13.77 -13.72
CA ASP A 138 -5.90 14.03 -14.14
C ASP A 138 -6.90 13.75 -13.01
N VAL A 139 -7.81 14.69 -12.78
CA VAL A 139 -8.86 14.61 -11.75
C VAL A 139 -10.24 14.60 -12.39
N PHE A 140 -11.10 13.68 -11.98
CA PHE A 140 -12.49 13.61 -12.42
C PHE A 140 -13.38 12.93 -11.38
N GLU A 141 -14.69 13.21 -11.46
CA GLU A 141 -15.69 12.46 -10.70
C GLU A 141 -16.03 11.15 -11.41
N HIS A 142 -16.16 10.09 -10.62
CA HIS A 142 -16.54 8.75 -11.04
C HIS A 142 -17.69 8.25 -10.17
N SER A 143 -18.74 7.71 -10.79
CA SER A 143 -19.86 7.07 -10.10
C SER A 143 -20.03 5.65 -10.63
N GLN A 144 -20.03 4.66 -9.73
CA GLN A 144 -20.28 3.26 -10.08
C GLN A 144 -21.75 3.03 -10.49
N ALA A 145 -22.64 3.98 -10.20
CA ALA A 145 -24.07 3.91 -10.50
C ALA A 145 -24.42 4.33 -11.95
N GLN A 146 -23.45 4.80 -12.75
CA GLN A 146 -23.71 5.25 -14.12
C GLN A 146 -23.42 4.16 -15.16
N ASP A 147 -24.44 3.92 -15.99
CA ASP A 147 -24.47 2.99 -17.12
C ASP A 147 -23.30 3.15 -18.10
N PHE A 148 -22.99 2.01 -18.73
CA PHE A 148 -22.07 1.63 -19.82
C PHE A 148 -21.80 2.63 -21.00
N GLN A 149 -22.24 3.88 -20.96
CA GLN A 149 -22.10 4.86 -22.05
C GLN A 149 -21.01 5.92 -21.84
N THR A 150 -20.47 6.05 -20.63
CA THR A 150 -19.32 6.94 -20.38
C THR A 150 -18.03 6.16 -20.54
N ALA A 151 -17.12 6.63 -21.39
CA ALA A 151 -15.79 6.02 -21.50
C ALA A 151 -15.16 5.96 -20.10
N ASN A 152 -14.81 4.76 -19.63
CA ASN A 152 -14.15 4.59 -18.34
C ASN A 152 -12.82 5.35 -18.39
N LYS A 153 -12.74 6.46 -17.65
CA LYS A 153 -11.53 7.29 -17.57
C LYS A 153 -10.47 6.68 -16.64
N MET A 154 -10.87 5.70 -15.84
CA MET A 154 -10.01 4.99 -14.91
C MET A 154 -9.42 3.74 -15.57
N THR A 155 -8.21 3.35 -15.18
CA THR A 155 -7.61 2.10 -15.66
C THR A 155 -8.29 0.89 -15.04
N ASP A 156 -8.16 -0.27 -15.69
CA ASP A 156 -8.68 -1.53 -15.17
C ASP A 156 -8.09 -1.85 -13.78
N GLU A 157 -6.80 -1.53 -13.56
CA GLU A 157 -6.14 -1.74 -12.27
C GLU A 157 -6.79 -0.92 -11.15
N MET A 158 -7.00 0.38 -11.37
CA MET A 158 -7.62 1.26 -10.38
C MET A 158 -9.09 0.89 -10.15
N THR A 159 -9.80 0.49 -11.20
CA THR A 159 -11.19 0.00 -11.11
C THR A 159 -11.26 -1.21 -10.18
N ARG A 160 -10.40 -2.22 -10.38
CA ARG A 160 -10.36 -3.42 -9.52
C ARG A 160 -10.05 -3.09 -8.06
N VAL A 161 -9.15 -2.14 -7.83
CA VAL A 161 -8.80 -1.69 -6.47
C VAL A 161 -10.02 -1.03 -5.82
N LEU A 162 -10.72 -0.15 -6.52
CA LEU A 162 -11.92 0.52 -6.02
C LEU A 162 -13.05 -0.47 -5.72
N ASP A 163 -13.32 -1.42 -6.61
CA ASP A 163 -14.34 -2.46 -6.41
C ASP A 163 -14.08 -3.28 -5.14
N VAL A 164 -12.80 -3.63 -4.89
CA VAL A 164 -12.40 -4.37 -3.69
C VAL A 164 -12.49 -3.50 -2.44
N LEU A 165 -12.11 -2.23 -2.53
CA LEU A 165 -12.27 -1.27 -1.45
C LEU A 165 -13.74 -1.16 -1.05
N GLU A 166 -14.67 -1.01 -2.00
CA GLU A 166 -16.10 -0.95 -1.72
C GLU A 166 -16.65 -2.26 -1.16
N GLY A 167 -16.32 -3.39 -1.79
CA GLY A 167 -16.95 -4.66 -1.48
C GLY A 167 -16.42 -5.35 -0.22
N SER A 168 -15.13 -5.17 0.10
CA SER A 168 -14.46 -5.94 1.17
C SER A 168 -13.73 -5.08 2.20
N TYR A 169 -13.44 -3.81 1.89
CA TYR A 169 -12.64 -2.93 2.74
C TYR A 169 -13.27 -1.55 2.92
N SER A 170 -14.59 -1.44 2.91
CA SER A 170 -15.31 -0.16 2.92
C SER A 170 -15.01 0.69 4.15
N TYR A 171 -14.62 0.06 5.26
CA TYR A 171 -14.16 0.72 6.49
C TYR A 171 -12.85 1.52 6.32
N LEU A 172 -12.14 1.37 5.20
CA LEU A 172 -10.97 2.19 4.86
C LEU A 172 -11.35 3.50 4.15
N LEU A 173 -12.56 3.57 3.57
CA LEU A 173 -13.02 4.71 2.77
C LEU A 173 -13.42 5.92 3.61
N ALA A 174 -13.66 5.74 4.91
CA ALA A 174 -14.04 6.83 5.80
C ALA A 174 -13.44 6.62 7.20
N PRO A 175 -13.27 7.71 7.97
CA PRO A 175 -12.94 7.61 9.38
C PRO A 175 -14.08 6.94 10.16
N THR A 176 -13.74 6.25 11.26
CA THR A 176 -14.76 5.76 12.20
C THR A 176 -15.48 6.94 12.86
N GLU A 177 -16.80 6.82 13.10
CA GLU A 177 -17.67 7.93 13.56
C GLU A 177 -17.16 8.70 14.80
N SER A 178 -16.30 8.11 15.63
CA SER A 178 -15.66 8.78 16.78
C SER A 178 -14.65 9.86 16.40
N SER A 179 -14.04 9.85 15.21
CA SER A 179 -13.02 10.85 14.83
C SER A 179 -13.56 11.98 13.96
N ALA A 180 -14.75 11.84 13.37
CA ALA A 180 -15.37 12.90 12.57
C ALA A 180 -15.94 14.05 13.44
N ALA A 181 -16.42 13.75 14.65
CA ALA A 181 -17.06 14.75 15.52
C ALA A 181 -16.10 15.46 16.49
N GLU A 182 -14.99 14.83 16.90
CA GLU A 182 -14.09 15.38 17.93
C GLU A 182 -12.86 16.11 17.37
N VAL A 183 -12.41 15.79 16.15
CA VAL A 183 -11.21 16.41 15.56
C VAL A 183 -11.51 17.83 15.05
N TYR A 184 -12.73 18.10 14.58
CA TYR A 184 -13.15 19.41 14.05
C TYR A 184 -13.88 20.31 15.06
N ALA A 185 -13.98 19.88 16.33
CA ALA A 185 -14.64 20.63 17.41
C ALA A 185 -13.66 21.40 18.31
N ARG A 186 -12.39 21.55 17.90
CA ARG A 186 -11.37 22.34 18.61
C ARG A 186 -10.74 23.40 17.74
#